data_AF-A0A521Y5I8-F1
#
_entry.id   AF-A0A521Y5I8-F1
#
_cell.length_a   1.000
_cell.length_b   1.000
_cell.length_c   1.000
_cell.angle_alpha   90.00
_cell.angle_beta   90.00
_cell.angle_gamma   90.00
#
_symmetry.space_group_name_H-M   'P 1'
#
loop_
_entity.id
_entity.type
_entity.pdbx_description
1 polymer ?
#
loop_
_entity_poly.entity_id
_entity_poly.type
_entity_poly.pdbx_seq_one_letter_code
_entity_poly.pdbx_strand_id
1 'polypeptide(L)'
;MDMNLYKKGFLLVASLILSACYVQSQPTSIDENYKIAEKNLKSLSQEQPPVKKIDFYEALARGLKYNLDYRIKLANNALQLDQLQLAEFAMFPQLNATGSLYTRSNDLSSFGTTTTGQTTDVLNSTPRTLRSARGAFSWNILDFGVSYVRAKQQSERYLIALEEERKQAQKLTQDITTAYWNAYSAQILMGQTR
;
A
#
# COMPACT_ATOMS: atom_id res chain seq x y z
N MET A 1 -38.56 -1.40 -29.24
CA MET A 1 -37.83 -1.83 -28.03
C MET A 1 -36.36 -1.65 -28.35
N ASP A 2 -35.83 -0.51 -27.94
CA ASP A 2 -34.89 0.23 -28.78
C ASP A 2 -33.44 -0.18 -28.48
N MET A 3 -32.81 -0.84 -29.45
CA MET A 3 -31.40 -1.27 -29.45
C MET A 3 -30.43 -0.14 -29.07
N ASN A 4 -30.82 1.12 -29.32
CA ASN A 4 -30.06 2.32 -29.00
C ASN A 4 -30.09 2.68 -27.51
N LEU A 5 -31.13 2.30 -26.76
CA LEU A 5 -31.22 2.56 -25.33
C LEU A 5 -30.28 1.64 -24.55
N TYR A 6 -30.19 0.36 -24.95
CA TYR A 6 -29.21 -0.59 -24.40
C TYR A 6 -27.76 -0.21 -24.71
N LYS A 7 -27.47 0.26 -25.93
CA LYS A 7 -26.12 0.75 -26.29
C LYS A 7 -25.70 1.96 -25.46
N LYS A 8 -26.61 2.92 -25.24
CA LYS A 8 -26.35 4.08 -24.38
C LYS A 8 -26.14 3.70 -22.92
N GLY A 9 -26.95 2.76 -22.40
CA GLY A 9 -26.78 2.21 -21.04
C GLY A 9 -25.44 1.50 -20.85
N PHE A 10 -25.04 0.64 -21.80
CA PHE A 10 -23.75 -0.07 -21.75
C PHE A 10 -22.54 0.88 -21.77
N LEU A 11 -22.60 1.94 -22.60
CA LEU A 11 -21.55 2.97 -22.65
C LEU A 11 -21.41 3.75 -21.33
N LEU A 12 -22.52 4.01 -20.65
CA LEU A 12 -22.54 4.75 -19.38
C LEU A 12 -21.99 3.90 -18.22
N VAL A 13 -22.35 2.62 -18.18
CA VAL A 13 -21.79 1.66 -17.22
C VAL A 13 -20.30 1.43 -17.47
N ALA A 14 -19.90 1.28 -18.74
CA ALA A 14 -18.49 1.14 -19.10
C ALA A 14 -17.68 2.38 -18.69
N SER A 15 -18.19 3.60 -18.87
CA SER A 15 -17.46 4.80 -18.45
C SER A 15 -17.31 4.89 -16.93
N LEU A 16 -18.33 4.47 -16.15
CA LEU A 16 -18.21 4.39 -14.69
C LEU A 16 -17.12 3.38 -14.27
N ILE A 17 -17.11 2.18 -14.86
CA ILE A 17 -16.13 1.14 -14.53
C ILE A 17 -14.71 1.58 -14.91
N LEU A 18 -14.53 2.23 -16.07
CA LEU A 18 -13.21 2.72 -16.50
C LEU A 18 -12.71 3.87 -15.61
N SER A 19 -13.59 4.73 -15.09
CA SER A 19 -13.19 5.80 -14.17
C SER A 19 -12.70 5.29 -12.81
N ALA A 20 -13.12 4.09 -12.39
CA ALA A 20 -12.69 3.47 -11.15
C ALA A 20 -11.28 2.88 -11.20
N CYS A 21 -10.72 2.68 -12.41
CA CYS A 21 -9.38 2.12 -12.59
C CYS A 21 -8.26 3.18 -12.54
N TYR A 22 -8.60 4.47 -12.38
CA TYR A 22 -7.62 5.54 -12.21
C TYR A 22 -7.25 5.70 -10.73
N VAL A 23 -6.36 4.84 -10.24
CA VAL A 23 -5.73 5.01 -8.92
C VAL A 23 -4.33 5.57 -9.15
N GLN A 24 -4.19 6.88 -8.97
CA GLN A 24 -2.88 7.52 -8.96
C GLN A 24 -2.40 7.66 -7.52
N SER A 25 -1.42 6.84 -7.12
CA SER A 25 -0.71 7.02 -5.86
C SER A 25 0.10 8.31 -5.95
N GLN A 26 -0.28 9.31 -5.16
CA GLN A 26 0.52 10.52 -5.00
C GLN A 26 1.59 10.25 -3.93
N PRO A 27 2.85 10.60 -4.18
CA PRO A 27 3.87 10.49 -3.15
C PRO A 27 3.51 11.43 -2.00
N THR A 28 3.41 10.88 -0.78
CA THR A 28 3.11 11.69 0.40
C THR A 28 4.25 12.67 0.65
N SER A 29 3.92 13.97 0.71
CA SER A 29 4.92 15.00 1.02
C SER A 29 5.39 14.86 2.48
N ILE A 30 6.64 15.27 2.75
CA ILE A 30 7.17 15.35 4.11
C ILE A 30 6.27 16.23 5.01
N ASP A 31 5.80 17.36 4.50
CA ASP A 31 4.90 18.27 5.23
C ASP A 31 3.56 17.62 5.56
N GLU A 32 3.06 16.76 4.67
CA GLU A 32 1.81 16.02 4.88
C GLU A 32 1.99 14.94 5.94
N ASN A 33 3.12 14.24 5.95
CA ASN A 33 3.46 13.28 6.99
C ASN A 33 3.53 13.95 8.38
N TYR A 34 4.13 15.14 8.48
CA TYR A 34 4.15 15.89 9.74
C TYR A 34 2.75 16.28 10.21
N LYS A 35 1.89 16.77 9.30
CA LYS A 35 0.49 17.09 9.63
C LYS A 35 -0.29 15.86 10.11
N ILE A 36 -0.09 14.70 9.47
CA ILE A 36 -0.71 13.45 9.87
C ILE A 36 -0.20 13.02 11.24
N ALA A 37 1.11 13.09 11.48
CA ALA A 37 1.71 12.75 12.77
C ALA A 37 1.16 13.66 13.89
N GLU A 38 1.11 14.97 13.67
CA GLU A 38 0.55 15.92 14.63
C GLU A 38 -0.94 15.65 14.91
N LYS A 39 -1.73 15.38 13.87
CA LYS A 39 -3.14 15.00 13.99
C LYS A 39 -3.30 13.73 14.83
N ASN A 40 -2.48 12.71 14.57
CA ASN A 40 -2.51 11.44 15.31
C ASN A 40 -2.12 11.63 16.77
N LEU A 41 -1.11 12.46 17.07
CA LEU A 41 -0.73 12.81 18.44
C LEU A 41 -1.85 13.57 19.17
N LYS A 42 -2.54 14.48 18.47
CA LYS A 42 -3.70 15.20 19.02
C LYS A 42 -4.89 14.30 19.30
N SER A 43 -5.22 13.35 18.43
CA SER A 43 -6.31 12.40 18.70
C SER A 43 -6.00 11.49 19.89
N LEU A 44 -4.72 11.10 20.06
CA LEU A 44 -4.29 10.27 21.19
C LEU A 44 -4.51 10.93 22.55
N SER A 45 -4.32 12.24 22.66
CA SER A 45 -4.51 12.96 23.93
C SER A 45 -5.97 13.25 24.25
N GLN A 46 -6.82 13.42 23.22
CA GLN A 46 -8.25 13.67 23.39
C GLN A 46 -9.04 12.45 23.87
N GLU A 47 -8.58 11.24 23.55
CA GLU A 47 -9.26 9.99 23.91
C GLU A 47 -8.92 9.50 25.34
N GLN A 48 -8.00 10.15 26.05
CA GLN A 48 -7.58 9.71 27.38
C GLN A 48 -8.53 10.25 28.48
N PRO A 49 -9.14 9.36 29.28
CA PRO A 49 -9.96 9.79 30.42
C PRO A 49 -9.08 10.48 31.47
N PRO A 50 -9.61 11.47 32.21
CA PRO A 50 -8.85 12.19 33.23
C PRO A 50 -8.26 11.22 34.27
N VAL A 51 -7.08 11.56 34.76
CA VAL A 51 -6.39 10.77 35.78
C VAL A 51 -7.05 11.03 37.14
N LYS A 52 -7.62 9.99 37.74
CA LYS A 52 -8.12 9.99 39.12
C LYS A 52 -7.18 9.14 39.99
N LYS A 53 -7.58 8.77 41.20
CA LYS A 53 -6.89 7.70 41.94
C LYS A 53 -6.86 6.46 41.05
N ILE A 54 -5.65 6.01 40.72
CA ILE A 54 -5.42 4.88 39.83
C ILE A 54 -5.18 3.64 40.70
N ASP A 55 -6.02 2.62 40.55
CA ASP A 55 -5.74 1.29 41.09
C ASP A 55 -4.80 0.50 40.16
N PHE A 56 -4.15 -0.55 40.66
CA PHE A 56 -3.22 -1.38 39.89
C PHE A 56 -3.82 -1.86 38.57
N TYR A 57 -5.06 -2.38 38.59
CA TYR A 57 -5.73 -2.87 37.39
C TYR A 57 -6.07 -1.74 36.40
N GLU A 58 -6.38 -0.54 36.90
CA GLU A 58 -6.60 0.64 36.06
C GLU A 58 -5.29 1.11 35.42
N ALA A 59 -4.18 1.07 36.16
CA ALA A 59 -2.85 1.37 35.63
C ALA A 59 -2.48 0.39 34.51
N LEU A 60 -2.72 -0.91 34.71
CA LEU A 60 -2.50 -1.94 33.69
C LEU A 60 -3.35 -1.70 32.43
N ALA A 61 -4.66 -1.49 32.59
CA ALA A 61 -5.58 -1.29 31.48
C ALA A 61 -5.25 -0.01 30.69
N ARG A 62 -4.95 1.10 31.39
CA ARG A 62 -4.54 2.36 30.75
C ARG A 62 -3.20 2.22 30.04
N GLY A 63 -2.22 1.59 30.69
CA GLY A 63 -0.90 1.38 30.13
C GLY A 63 -0.95 0.54 28.86
N LEU A 64 -1.68 -0.57 28.84
CA LEU A 64 -1.84 -1.39 27.63
C LEU A 64 -2.63 -0.66 26.53
N LYS A 65 -3.70 0.07 26.88
CA LYS A 65 -4.59 0.71 25.90
C LYS A 65 -3.98 1.95 25.23
N TYR A 66 -3.23 2.76 25.99
CA TYR A 66 -2.75 4.07 25.54
C TYR A 66 -1.24 4.15 25.31
N ASN A 67 -0.51 3.04 25.40
CA ASN A 67 0.92 3.03 25.09
C ASN A 67 1.16 3.19 23.58
N LEU A 68 1.92 4.23 23.21
CA LEU A 68 2.21 4.56 21.82
C LEU A 68 3.11 3.52 21.16
N ASP A 69 4.15 3.05 21.86
CA ASP A 69 5.09 2.07 21.32
C ASP A 69 4.41 0.75 20.97
N TYR A 70 3.46 0.32 21.81
CA TYR A 70 2.64 -0.87 21.55
C TYR A 70 1.77 -0.69 20.30
N ARG A 71 1.14 0.48 20.13
CA ARG A 71 0.37 0.79 18.91
C ARG A 71 1.25 0.83 17.65
N ILE A 72 2.47 1.36 17.75
CA ILE A 72 3.43 1.34 16.65
C ILE A 72 3.78 -0.10 16.27
N LYS A 73 3.98 -0.98 17.26
CA LYS A 73 4.22 -2.40 17.01
C LYS A 73 3.04 -3.07 16.30
N LEU A 74 1.81 -2.80 16.70
CA LEU A 74 0.61 -3.29 16.00
C LEU A 74 0.55 -2.81 14.54
N ALA A 75 0.85 -1.54 14.28
CA ALA A 75 0.88 -0.99 12.92
C ALA A 75 1.98 -1.63 12.06
N ASN A 76 3.16 -1.87 12.63
CA ASN A 76 4.25 -2.57 11.94
C ASN A 76 3.88 -4.02 11.62
N ASN A 77 3.14 -4.70 12.50
CA ASN A 77 2.64 -6.05 12.24
C ASN A 77 1.63 -6.09 11.09
N ALA A 78 0.75 -5.08 11.00
CA ALA A 78 -0.15 -4.94 9.86
C ALA A 78 0.63 -4.73 8.54
N LEU A 79 1.66 -3.89 8.53
CA LEU A 79 2.54 -3.72 7.37
C LEU A 79 3.23 -5.04 6.97
N GLN A 80 3.67 -5.83 7.94
CA GLN A 80 4.30 -7.12 7.69
C GLN A 80 3.33 -8.13 7.05
N LEU A 81 2.05 -8.09 7.45
CA LEU A 81 0.98 -8.88 6.84
C LEU A 81 0.71 -8.45 5.39
N ASP A 82 0.66 -7.15 5.11
CA ASP A 82 0.45 -6.64 3.75
C ASP A 82 1.59 -7.04 2.81
N GLN A 83 2.83 -7.04 3.30
CA GLN A 83 3.98 -7.53 2.54
C GLN A 83 3.90 -9.05 2.27
N LEU A 84 3.37 -9.84 3.21
CA LEU A 84 3.10 -11.26 2.97
C LEU A 84 2.08 -11.43 1.84
N GLN A 85 0.97 -10.71 1.89
CA GLN A 85 -0.04 -10.75 0.83
C GLN A 85 0.56 -10.34 -0.52
N LEU A 86 1.39 -9.29 -0.57
CA LEU A 86 2.07 -8.89 -1.80
C LEU A 86 2.98 -9.99 -2.35
N ALA A 87 3.71 -10.69 -1.47
CA ALA A 87 4.57 -11.81 -1.85
C ALA A 87 3.75 -13.01 -2.36
N GLU A 88 2.58 -13.27 -1.78
CA GLU A 88 1.62 -14.27 -2.28
C GLU A 88 1.06 -13.88 -3.65
N PHE A 89 0.71 -12.59 -3.84
CA PHE A 89 0.20 -12.10 -5.12
C PHE A 89 1.23 -12.17 -6.24
N ALA A 90 2.53 -12.01 -5.92
CA ALA A 90 3.62 -12.12 -6.89
C ALA A 90 3.77 -13.52 -7.52
N MET A 91 3.13 -14.55 -6.96
CA MET A 91 3.13 -15.90 -7.54
C MET A 91 2.14 -16.08 -8.70
N PHE A 92 1.13 -15.20 -8.78
CA PHE A 92 0.11 -15.28 -9.81
C PHE A 92 0.62 -14.78 -11.16
N PRO A 93 0.02 -15.26 -12.27
CA PRO A 93 0.35 -14.78 -13.60
C PRO A 93 0.04 -13.30 -13.77
N GLN A 94 0.91 -12.60 -14.49
CA GLN A 94 0.73 -11.18 -14.77
C GLN A 94 -0.09 -10.98 -16.04
N LEU A 95 -1.11 -10.13 -15.93
CA LEU A 95 -1.91 -9.65 -17.06
C LEU A 95 -1.50 -8.22 -17.40
N ASN A 96 -0.89 -8.03 -18.56
CA ASN A 96 -0.42 -6.74 -19.03
C ASN A 96 -1.25 -6.30 -20.24
N ALA A 97 -2.02 -5.22 -20.09
CA ALA A 97 -2.78 -4.61 -21.19
C ALA A 97 -2.16 -3.26 -21.55
N THR A 98 -1.77 -3.10 -22.81
CA THR A 98 -1.13 -1.89 -23.33
C THR A 98 -1.92 -1.34 -24.50
N GLY A 99 -2.15 -0.02 -24.50
CA GLY A 99 -2.73 0.70 -25.61
C GLY A 99 -1.81 1.86 -25.99
N SER A 100 -1.45 1.96 -27.26
CA SER A 100 -0.64 3.06 -27.77
C SER A 100 -1.31 3.73 -28.96
N LEU A 101 -1.28 5.06 -28.94
CA LEU A 101 -1.64 5.93 -30.05
C LEU A 101 -0.37 6.67 -30.44
N TYR A 102 0.05 6.46 -31.68
CA TYR A 102 1.25 7.09 -32.22
C TYR A 102 0.89 7.82 -33.51
N THR A 103 1.28 9.08 -33.60
CA THR A 103 1.00 9.93 -34.76
C THR A 103 2.27 10.62 -35.22
N ARG A 104 2.49 10.68 -36.54
CA ARG A 104 3.61 11.40 -37.15
C ARG A 104 3.10 12.61 -37.92
N SER A 105 3.89 13.68 -37.94
CA SER A 105 3.60 14.87 -38.74
C SER A 105 3.85 14.64 -40.24
N ASN A 106 4.93 13.93 -40.59
CA ASN A 106 5.32 13.69 -41.98
C ASN A 106 4.99 12.27 -42.45
N ASP A 107 4.63 12.14 -43.73
CA ASP A 107 4.45 10.85 -44.39
C ASP A 107 5.80 10.17 -44.59
N LEU A 108 5.84 8.83 -44.45
CA LEU A 108 7.02 8.06 -44.82
C LEU A 108 6.96 7.82 -46.34
N SER A 109 7.60 8.72 -47.07
CA SER A 109 7.65 8.75 -48.52
C SER A 109 8.98 8.19 -49.02
N SER A 110 8.92 7.17 -49.88
CA SER A 110 10.09 6.64 -50.59
C SER A 110 9.96 6.90 -52.09
N PHE A 111 11.03 7.40 -52.71
CA PHE A 111 11.16 7.51 -54.15
C PHE A 111 12.48 6.87 -54.58
N GLY A 112 12.51 6.29 -55.78
CA GLY A 112 13.71 5.71 -56.39
C GLY A 112 14.03 6.38 -57.71
N THR A 113 15.25 6.20 -58.19
CA THR A 113 15.68 6.60 -59.53
C THR A 113 15.96 5.36 -60.35
N THR A 114 15.32 5.26 -61.51
CA THR A 114 15.60 4.19 -62.48
C THR A 114 16.99 4.38 -63.10
N THR A 115 17.57 3.31 -63.63
CA THR A 115 18.89 3.32 -64.30
C THR A 115 18.96 4.29 -65.49
N THR A 116 17.81 4.65 -66.08
CA THR A 116 17.64 5.66 -67.14
C THR A 116 17.49 7.10 -66.63
N GLY A 117 17.60 7.32 -65.32
CA GLY A 117 17.56 8.64 -64.69
C GLY A 117 16.16 9.19 -64.38
N GLN A 118 15.09 8.42 -64.60
CA GLN A 118 13.73 8.86 -64.25
C GLN A 118 13.39 8.53 -62.80
N THR A 119 12.86 9.52 -62.07
CA THR A 119 12.34 9.35 -60.71
C THR A 119 11.00 8.61 -60.72
N THR A 120 10.86 7.58 -59.88
CA THR A 120 9.58 6.88 -59.68
C THR A 120 8.63 7.70 -58.81
N ASP A 121 7.33 7.46 -58.96
CA ASP A 121 6.29 8.09 -58.14
C ASP A 121 6.52 7.86 -56.64
N VAL A 122 6.18 8.88 -55.84
CA VAL A 122 6.35 8.84 -54.39
C VAL A 122 5.41 7.80 -53.80
N LEU A 123 5.98 6.72 -53.26
CA LEU A 123 5.24 5.69 -52.56
C LEU A 123 5.17 6.04 -51.07
N ASN A 124 3.95 6.26 -50.59
CA ASN A 124 3.67 6.39 -49.16
C ASN A 124 3.40 5.00 -48.57
N SER A 125 4.38 4.48 -47.85
CA SER A 125 4.39 3.06 -47.45
C SER A 125 3.82 2.80 -46.05
N THR A 126 3.40 3.82 -45.30
CA THR A 126 2.89 3.61 -43.93
C THR A 126 1.83 4.66 -43.52
N PRO A 127 0.77 4.27 -42.79
CA PRO A 127 -0.22 5.22 -42.28
C PRO A 127 0.38 6.22 -41.28
N ARG A 128 -0.05 7.50 -41.33
CA ARG A 128 0.38 8.56 -40.40
C ARG A 128 0.04 8.30 -38.93
N THR A 129 -1.08 7.65 -38.68
CA THR A 129 -1.58 7.35 -37.33
C THR A 129 -1.63 5.84 -37.14
N LEU A 130 -0.92 5.36 -36.13
CA LEU A 130 -0.91 3.96 -35.72
C LEU A 130 -1.59 3.86 -34.35
N ARG A 131 -2.60 3.00 -34.28
CA ARG A 131 -3.28 2.63 -33.04
C ARG A 131 -2.96 1.18 -32.78
N SER A 132 -2.43 0.86 -31.62
CA SER A 132 -2.19 -0.53 -31.24
C SER A 132 -2.70 -0.80 -29.84
N ALA A 133 -3.36 -1.94 -29.66
CA ALA A 133 -3.78 -2.45 -28.37
C ALA A 133 -3.27 -3.90 -28.29
N ARG A 134 -2.57 -4.23 -27.20
CA ARG A 134 -2.01 -5.56 -26.96
C ARG A 134 -2.28 -5.95 -25.51
N GLY A 135 -2.85 -7.14 -25.33
CA GLY A 135 -2.88 -7.83 -24.03
C GLY A 135 -1.87 -8.97 -24.05
N ALA A 136 -1.11 -9.11 -22.97
CA ALA A 136 -0.17 -10.21 -22.77
C ALA A 136 -0.43 -10.85 -21.42
N PHE A 137 -0.50 -12.18 -21.40
CA PHE A 137 -0.57 -12.99 -20.20
C PHE A 137 0.74 -13.76 -20.09
N SER A 138 1.44 -13.62 -18.98
CA SER A 138 2.72 -14.28 -18.76
C SER A 138 2.77 -14.96 -17.39
N TRP A 139 3.12 -16.24 -17.39
CA TRP A 139 3.40 -17.00 -16.19
C TRP A 139 4.71 -17.76 -16.35
N ASN A 140 5.67 -17.52 -15.46
CA ASN A 140 6.97 -18.16 -15.49
C ASN A 140 7.06 -19.12 -14.29
N ILE A 141 7.18 -20.43 -14.58
CA ILE A 141 7.23 -21.48 -13.56
C ILE A 141 8.51 -21.40 -12.70
N LEU A 142 9.63 -20.99 -13.29
CA LEU A 142 10.88 -20.79 -12.54
C LEU A 142 10.75 -19.62 -11.56
N ASP A 143 10.17 -18.51 -12.03
CA ASP A 143 9.93 -17.33 -11.18
C ASP A 143 8.89 -17.62 -10.09
N PHE A 144 7.86 -18.42 -10.40
CA PHE A 144 6.92 -18.94 -9.40
C PHE A 144 7.66 -19.67 -8.27
N GLY A 145 8.62 -20.55 -8.58
CA GLY A 145 9.39 -21.29 -7.57
C GLY A 145 10.17 -20.37 -6.64
N VAL A 146 10.82 -19.34 -7.18
CA VAL A 146 11.56 -18.35 -6.37
C VAL A 146 10.61 -17.47 -5.55
N SER A 147 9.48 -17.08 -6.12
CA SER A 147 8.44 -16.30 -5.43
C SER A 147 7.75 -17.09 -4.31
N TYR A 148 7.55 -18.39 -4.49
CA TYR A 148 7.03 -19.30 -3.47
C TYR A 148 7.92 -19.33 -2.21
N VAL A 149 9.21 -19.52 -2.40
CA VAL A 149 10.17 -19.51 -1.29
C VAL A 149 10.20 -18.14 -0.61
N ARG A 150 10.14 -17.04 -1.37
CA ARG A 150 10.09 -15.68 -0.82
C ARG A 150 8.84 -15.44 0.03
N ALA A 151 7.65 -15.85 -0.42
CA ALA A 151 6.45 -15.70 0.38
C ALA A 151 6.49 -16.57 1.64
N LYS A 152 7.06 -17.79 1.55
CA LYS A 152 7.29 -18.61 2.75
C LYS A 152 8.18 -17.89 3.77
N GLN A 153 9.29 -17.30 3.32
CA GLN A 153 10.15 -16.48 4.19
C GLN A 153 9.40 -15.29 4.79
N GLN A 154 8.53 -14.65 4.01
CA GLN A 154 7.72 -13.53 4.49
C GLN A 154 6.67 -13.96 5.53
N SER A 155 6.11 -15.17 5.39
CA SER A 155 5.20 -15.79 6.35
C SER A 155 5.91 -16.05 7.68
N GLU A 156 7.13 -16.60 7.62
CA GLU A 156 7.97 -16.80 8.82
C GLU A 156 8.28 -15.46 9.51
N ARG A 157 8.62 -14.41 8.77
CA ARG A 157 8.82 -13.06 9.31
C ARG A 157 7.56 -12.49 9.97
N TYR A 158 6.39 -12.73 9.38
CA TYR A 158 5.12 -12.33 9.98
C TYR A 158 4.85 -13.06 11.30
N LEU A 159 5.10 -14.37 11.37
CA LEU A 159 4.98 -15.13 12.62
C LEU A 159 5.93 -14.61 13.70
N ILE A 160 7.18 -14.29 13.34
CA ILE A 160 8.14 -13.67 14.27
C ILE A 160 7.60 -12.34 14.79
N ALA A 161 7.05 -11.49 13.91
CA ALA A 161 6.49 -10.19 14.30
C ALA A 161 5.30 -10.32 15.27
N LEU A 162 4.46 -11.35 15.10
CA LEU A 162 3.38 -11.66 16.05
C LEU A 162 3.91 -12.07 17.42
N GLU A 163 4.95 -12.91 17.48
CA GLU A 163 5.55 -13.28 18.76
C GLU A 163 6.28 -12.10 19.42
N GLU A 164 6.90 -11.22 18.64
CA GLU A 164 7.49 -9.98 19.14
C GLU A 164 6.44 -9.05 19.75
N GLU A 165 5.25 -8.96 19.18
CA GLU A 165 4.13 -8.21 19.75
C GLU A 165 3.67 -8.79 21.08
N ARG A 166 3.52 -10.12 21.16
CA ARG A 166 3.18 -10.80 22.43
C ARG A 166 4.24 -10.55 23.49
N LYS A 167 5.51 -10.65 23.12
CA LYS A 167 6.64 -10.34 24.00
C LYS A 167 6.60 -8.88 24.47
N GLN A 168 6.27 -7.94 23.58
CA GLN A 168 6.15 -6.53 23.92
C GLN A 168 5.01 -6.28 24.91
N ALA A 169 3.84 -6.92 24.74
CA ALA A 169 2.72 -6.81 25.67
C ALA A 169 3.05 -7.37 27.06
N GLN A 170 3.76 -8.50 27.12
CA GLN A 170 4.24 -9.08 28.37
C GLN A 170 5.26 -8.18 29.07
N LYS A 171 6.22 -7.63 28.32
CA LYS A 171 7.21 -6.68 28.84
C LYS A 171 6.52 -5.43 29.39
N LEU A 172 5.59 -4.85 28.64
CA LEU A 172 4.83 -3.68 29.07
C LEU A 172 4.05 -3.94 30.37
N THR A 173 3.47 -5.13 30.51
CA THR A 173 2.79 -5.57 31.75
C THR A 173 3.75 -5.60 32.95
N GLN A 174 4.96 -6.14 32.76
CA GLN A 174 5.99 -6.17 33.80
C GLN A 174 6.48 -4.76 34.17
N ASP A 175 6.71 -3.91 33.16
CA ASP A 175 7.19 -2.54 33.35
C ASP A 175 6.14 -1.70 34.12
N ILE A 176 4.86 -1.81 33.75
CA ILE A 176 3.76 -1.14 34.46
C ILE A 176 3.67 -1.62 35.91
N THR A 177 3.78 -2.93 36.13
CA THR A 177 3.71 -3.51 37.48
C THR A 177 4.83 -2.98 38.36
N THR A 178 6.06 -2.98 37.84
CA THR A 178 7.22 -2.45 38.55
C THR A 178 7.07 -0.96 38.84
N ALA A 179 6.64 -0.17 37.85
CA ALA A 179 6.43 1.26 38.02
C ALA A 179 5.35 1.59 39.06
N TYR A 180 4.25 0.83 39.07
CA TYR A 180 3.16 1.01 40.02
C TYR A 180 3.62 0.77 41.46
N TRP A 181 4.30 -0.35 41.72
CA TRP A 181 4.77 -0.66 43.08
C TRP A 181 5.87 0.30 43.56
N ASN A 182 6.72 0.79 42.65
CA ASN A 182 7.70 1.83 42.96
C ASN A 182 7.03 3.16 43.31
N ALA A 183 5.99 3.57 42.59
CA ALA A 183 5.23 4.78 42.90
C ALA A 183 4.47 4.64 44.23
N TYR A 184 3.86 3.47 44.48
CA TYR A 184 3.13 3.19 45.70
C TYR A 184 4.04 3.19 46.94
N SER A 185 5.22 2.58 46.86
CA SER A 185 6.19 2.59 47.96
C SER A 185 6.70 4.00 48.25
N ALA A 186 6.99 4.79 47.21
CA ALA A 186 7.36 6.21 47.37
C ALA A 186 6.24 7.02 48.03
N GLN A 187 4.96 6.78 47.66
CA GLN A 187 3.82 7.45 48.28
C GLN A 187 3.70 7.12 49.78
N ILE A 188 3.91 5.87 50.17
CA ILE A 188 3.93 5.46 51.59
C ILE A 188 5.05 6.18 52.34
N LEU A 189 6.27 6.16 51.80
CA LEU A 189 7.44 6.77 52.44
C LEU A 189 7.30 8.29 52.60
N MET A 190 6.75 8.98 51.59
CA MET A 190 6.45 10.42 51.68
C MET A 190 5.33 10.72 52.69
N GLY A 191 4.38 9.79 52.86
CA GLY A 191 3.33 9.92 53.86
C GLY A 191 3.81 9.77 55.32
N GLN A 192 4.91 9.04 55.54
CA GLN A 192 5.50 8.81 56.87
C GLN A 192 6.47 9.92 57.32
N THR A 193 7.01 10.71 56.39
CA THR A 193 7.98 11.78 56.66
C THR A 193 7.33 13.13 56.94
N ARG A 194 6.05 13.14 57.31
CA ARG A 194 5.24 14.32 57.62
C ARG A 194 4.56 14.15 58.96
#